data_AF-A0A2A8PWB5-F1
#
_entry.id   AF-A0A2A8PWB5-F1
#
_cell.length_a   1.000
_cell.length_b   1.000
_cell.length_c   1.000
_cell.angle_alpha   90.00
_cell.angle_beta   90.00
_cell.angle_gamma   90.00
#
_symmetry.space_group_name_H-M   'P 1'
#
loop_
_entity.id
_entity.type
_entity.pdbx_description
1 polymer ?
#
loop_
_entity_poly.entity_id
_entity_poly.type
_entity_poly.pdbx_seq_one_letter_code
_entity_poly.pdbx_strand_id
1 'polypeptide(L)'
;MKNTKTVVELIHEAREIQAGTASYVIQLLNGSNGNGLNEELRKVEANQELTFKGKQARKERIKQVATHVFLEEMKDRRGKYRVLLEEAEKQTRALLTPQFEELNEADRILYDAEISSLKTKMLLAPNQQTAIQHLEKMVELASKNGKTAHELQGYFTGQLVELVGKGDNLPHIRPALLGMSQKLAKASQVPNFDGIKGQLDSISQMRSASFAVGQVQTAITENLGHVAGQYVNEPAKYFEDHADTATLVEKKIENHNRFGHDLFSE
;
A
#
# COMPACT_ATOMS: atom_id res chain seq x y z
N MET A 1 -3.60 -4.60 21.87
CA MET A 1 -2.38 -3.78 22.08
C MET A 1 -2.40 -2.66 21.04
N LYS A 2 -2.35 -1.38 21.46
CA LYS A 2 -2.12 -0.28 20.50
C LYS A 2 -0.68 -0.42 20.01
N ASN A 3 -0.49 -0.60 18.71
CA ASN A 3 0.83 -0.71 18.11
C ASN A 3 1.54 0.64 18.30
N THR A 4 2.61 0.66 19.10
CA THR A 4 3.39 1.88 19.44
C THR A 4 4.41 2.27 18.38
N LYS A 5 4.49 1.49 17.30
CA LYS A 5 5.43 1.72 16.19
C LYS A 5 4.98 2.90 15.34
N THR A 6 5.96 3.70 14.91
CA THR A 6 5.79 4.80 13.97
C THR A 6 5.56 4.29 12.55
N VAL A 7 4.98 5.14 11.69
CA VAL A 7 4.82 4.87 10.24
C VAL A 7 6.13 4.42 9.59
N VAL A 8 7.26 5.06 9.95
CA VAL A 8 8.57 4.75 9.38
C VAL A 8 9.02 3.33 9.77
N GLU A 9 8.84 2.94 11.03
CA GLU A 9 9.17 1.60 11.52
C GLU A 9 8.28 0.54 10.86
N LEU A 10 6.98 0.80 10.71
CA LEU A 10 6.05 -0.12 10.04
C LEU A 10 6.44 -0.33 8.56
N ILE A 11 6.79 0.74 7.86
CA ILE A 11 7.28 0.67 6.47
C ILE A 11 8.61 -0.10 6.41
N HIS A 12 9.52 0.15 7.35
CA HIS A 12 10.81 -0.54 7.39
C HIS A 12 10.64 -2.05 7.59
N GLU A 13 9.84 -2.46 8.57
CA GLU A 13 9.53 -3.88 8.82
C GLU A 13 8.85 -4.55 7.62
N ALA A 14 7.94 -3.85 6.95
CA ALA A 14 7.35 -4.36 5.71
C ALA A 14 8.42 -4.59 4.63
N ARG A 15 9.39 -3.69 4.47
CA ARG A 15 10.51 -3.88 3.53
C ARG A 15 11.40 -5.04 3.93
N GLU A 16 11.69 -5.24 5.21
CA GLU A 16 12.48 -6.37 5.69
C GLU A 16 11.80 -7.71 5.39
N ILE A 17 10.48 -7.82 5.60
CA ILE A 17 9.71 -9.02 5.23
C ILE A 17 9.86 -9.33 3.74
N GLN A 18 9.71 -8.31 2.89
CA GLN A 18 9.85 -8.46 1.44
C GLN A 18 11.29 -8.86 1.05
N ALA A 19 12.30 -8.14 1.54
CA ALA A 19 13.71 -8.37 1.23
C ALA A 19 14.21 -9.73 1.75
N GLY A 20 13.66 -10.21 2.87
CA GLY A 20 13.97 -11.51 3.46
C GLY A 20 13.51 -12.73 2.63
N THR A 21 12.80 -12.53 1.52
CA THR A 21 12.34 -13.62 0.64
C THR A 21 13.52 -14.40 0.06
N ALA A 22 14.55 -13.71 -0.44
CA ALA A 22 15.72 -14.37 -1.04
C ALA A 22 16.46 -15.25 -0.02
N SER A 23 16.70 -14.71 1.18
CA SER A 23 17.33 -15.45 2.27
C SER A 23 16.52 -16.66 2.70
N TYR A 24 15.20 -16.53 2.75
CA TYR A 24 14.32 -17.66 3.06
C TYR A 24 14.38 -18.76 2.00
N VAL A 25 14.38 -18.41 0.72
CA VAL A 25 14.56 -19.39 -0.38
C VAL A 25 15.90 -20.13 -0.22
N ILE A 26 17.00 -19.41 0.02
CA ILE A 26 18.32 -20.04 0.24
C ILE A 26 18.28 -20.98 1.43
N GLN A 27 17.66 -20.58 2.53
CA GLN A 27 17.53 -21.40 3.74
C GLN A 27 16.68 -22.64 3.48
N LEU A 28 15.59 -22.55 2.73
CA LEU A 28 14.76 -23.69 2.35
C LEU A 28 15.54 -24.69 1.47
N LEU A 29 16.31 -24.17 0.51
CA LEU A 29 17.08 -25.00 -0.42
C LEU A 29 18.25 -25.72 0.25
N ASN A 30 19.00 -25.02 1.10
CA ASN A 30 20.27 -25.52 1.64
C ASN A 30 20.18 -25.96 3.11
N GLY A 31 19.19 -25.48 3.87
CA GLY A 31 19.09 -25.70 5.30
C GLY A 31 20.19 -25.01 6.11
N SER A 32 20.07 -24.99 7.44
CA SER A 32 21.08 -24.39 8.32
C SER A 32 22.31 -25.30 8.54
N ASN A 33 22.17 -26.62 8.34
CA ASN A 33 23.23 -27.63 8.52
C ASN A 33 23.25 -28.64 7.36
N GLY A 34 22.89 -28.22 6.14
CA GLY A 34 22.82 -29.12 4.98
C GLY A 34 21.62 -30.06 4.98
N ASN A 35 20.59 -29.82 5.81
CA ASN A 35 19.33 -30.59 5.82
C ASN A 35 18.22 -29.91 4.99
N GLY A 36 18.58 -29.13 3.97
CA GLY A 36 17.63 -28.46 3.08
C GLY A 36 17.07 -29.38 2.00
N LEU A 37 16.20 -28.84 1.15
CA LEU A 37 15.60 -29.55 0.01
C LEU A 37 16.65 -30.25 -0.85
N ASN A 38 17.77 -29.59 -1.15
CA ASN A 38 18.81 -30.13 -2.02
C ASN A 38 19.44 -31.41 -1.46
N GLU A 39 19.58 -31.51 -0.15
CA GLU A 39 20.12 -32.72 0.49
C GLU A 39 19.11 -33.86 0.48
N GLU A 40 17.83 -33.58 0.75
CA GLU A 40 16.78 -34.61 0.66
C GLU A 40 16.68 -35.18 -0.77
N LEU A 41 16.79 -34.32 -1.79
CA LEU A 41 16.85 -34.77 -3.18
C LEU A 41 18.11 -35.58 -3.48
N ARG A 42 19.26 -35.22 -2.89
CA ARG A 42 20.52 -35.97 -3.02
C ARG A 42 20.44 -37.35 -2.37
N LYS A 43 19.83 -37.46 -1.19
CA LYS A 43 19.59 -38.74 -0.49
C LYS A 43 18.74 -39.69 -1.34
N VAL A 44 17.70 -39.18 -2.00
CA VAL A 44 16.87 -39.99 -2.93
C VAL A 44 17.69 -40.47 -4.13
N GLU A 45 18.56 -39.62 -4.68
CA GLU A 45 19.41 -40.00 -5.81
C GLU A 45 20.42 -41.09 -5.42
N ALA A 46 21.02 -40.98 -4.23
CA ALA A 46 21.99 -41.93 -3.70
C ALA A 46 21.36 -43.26 -3.25
N ASN A 47 20.03 -43.33 -3.08
CA ASN A 47 19.34 -44.53 -2.63
C ASN A 47 19.39 -45.62 -3.72
N GLN A 48 20.09 -46.72 -3.46
CA GLN A 48 20.25 -47.84 -4.40
C GLN A 48 19.04 -48.79 -4.44
N GLU A 49 18.15 -48.71 -3.45
CA GLU A 49 16.95 -49.57 -3.34
C GLU A 49 15.79 -49.07 -4.21
N LEU A 50 15.83 -47.79 -4.61
CA LEU A 50 14.80 -47.20 -5.46
C LEU A 50 15.11 -47.40 -6.95
N THR A 51 14.11 -47.89 -7.68
CA THR A 51 14.13 -47.86 -9.15
C THR A 51 14.16 -46.41 -9.66
N PHE A 52 14.58 -46.19 -10.91
CA PHE A 52 14.56 -44.86 -11.53
C PHE A 52 13.17 -44.20 -11.40
N LYS A 53 12.09 -44.94 -11.70
CA LYS A 53 10.71 -44.45 -11.55
C LYS A 53 10.37 -44.13 -10.08
N GLY A 54 10.82 -44.97 -9.14
CA GLY A 54 10.65 -44.74 -7.70
C GLY A 54 11.39 -43.50 -7.19
N LYS A 55 12.60 -43.24 -7.69
CA LYS A 55 13.36 -42.01 -7.39
C LYS A 55 12.63 -40.77 -7.88
N GLN A 56 12.16 -40.77 -9.13
CA GLN A 56 11.39 -39.65 -9.68
C GLN A 56 10.12 -39.38 -8.87
N ALA A 57 9.34 -40.43 -8.58
CA ALA A 57 8.12 -40.29 -7.77
C ALA A 57 8.41 -39.73 -6.36
N ARG A 58 9.48 -40.19 -5.70
CA ARG A 58 9.86 -39.69 -4.37
C ARG A 58 10.34 -38.24 -4.42
N LYS A 59 11.11 -37.85 -5.45
CA LYS A 59 11.53 -36.45 -5.65
C LYS A 59 10.35 -35.51 -5.85
N GLU A 60 9.37 -35.90 -6.66
CA GLU A 60 8.16 -35.10 -6.86
C GLU A 60 7.37 -34.93 -5.57
N ARG A 61 7.22 -35.98 -4.75
CA ARG A 61 6.58 -35.87 -3.43
C ARG A 61 7.32 -34.93 -2.49
N ILE A 62 8.66 -34.99 -2.45
CA ILE A 62 9.48 -34.05 -1.66
C ILE A 62 9.24 -32.62 -2.12
N LYS A 63 9.28 -32.37 -3.44
CA LYS A 63 9.04 -31.03 -4.02
C LYS A 63 7.62 -30.52 -3.75
N GLN A 64 6.62 -31.40 -3.77
CA GLN A 64 5.23 -31.06 -3.48
C GLN A 64 5.07 -30.58 -2.03
N VAL A 65 5.64 -31.32 -1.07
CA VAL A 65 5.65 -30.91 0.34
C VAL A 65 6.42 -29.60 0.53
N ALA A 66 7.60 -29.47 -0.08
CA ALA A 66 8.41 -28.26 0.01
C ALA A 66 7.70 -27.04 -0.61
N THR A 67 6.98 -27.23 -1.72
CA THR A 67 6.18 -26.19 -2.38
C THR A 67 5.05 -25.72 -1.49
N HIS A 68 4.33 -26.65 -0.86
CA HIS A 68 3.25 -26.31 0.08
C HIS A 68 3.78 -25.49 1.26
N VAL A 69 4.81 -25.98 1.95
CA VAL A 69 5.44 -25.28 3.09
C VAL A 69 5.96 -23.91 2.69
N PHE A 70 6.59 -23.81 1.52
CA PHE A 70 7.08 -22.54 0.97
C PHE A 70 5.93 -21.55 0.75
N LEU A 71 4.86 -21.97 0.07
CA LEU A 71 3.74 -21.08 -0.25
C LEU A 71 2.93 -20.71 0.99
N GLU A 72 2.87 -21.57 2.01
CA GLU A 72 2.27 -21.26 3.30
C GLU A 72 3.06 -20.13 4.02
N GLU A 73 4.38 -20.26 4.12
CA GLU A 73 5.21 -19.20 4.70
C GLU A 73 5.12 -17.90 3.88
N MET A 74 5.08 -17.98 2.55
CA MET A 74 4.90 -16.80 1.69
C MET A 74 3.54 -16.14 1.91
N LYS A 75 2.48 -16.92 2.13
CA LYS A 75 1.14 -16.42 2.48
C LYS A 75 1.17 -15.69 3.81
N ASP A 76 1.82 -16.25 4.82
CA ASP A 76 1.96 -15.62 6.14
C ASP A 76 2.78 -14.33 6.08
N ARG A 77 3.90 -14.34 5.36
CA ARG A 77 4.72 -13.14 5.13
C ARG A 77 3.94 -12.04 4.42
N ARG A 78 3.19 -12.38 3.36
CA ARG A 78 2.30 -11.44 2.66
C ARG A 78 1.20 -10.91 3.58
N GLY A 79 0.63 -11.77 4.43
CA GLY A 79 -0.36 -11.38 5.44
C GLY A 79 0.19 -10.34 6.43
N LYS A 80 1.33 -10.64 7.05
CA LYS A 80 2.03 -9.73 7.98
C LYS A 80 2.41 -8.41 7.30
N TYR A 81 2.97 -8.49 6.10
CA TYR A 81 3.31 -7.33 5.27
C TYR A 81 2.09 -6.43 5.01
N ARG A 82 0.96 -7.01 4.61
CA ARG A 82 -0.27 -6.26 4.35
C ARG A 82 -0.77 -5.56 5.61
N VAL A 83 -0.80 -6.23 6.75
CA VAL A 83 -1.23 -5.64 8.03
C VAL A 83 -0.34 -4.46 8.43
N LEU A 84 0.97 -4.56 8.26
CA LEU A 84 1.89 -3.45 8.53
C LEU A 84 1.61 -2.24 7.62
N LEU A 85 1.38 -2.47 6.33
CA LEU A 85 1.05 -1.41 5.38
C LEU A 85 -0.33 -0.78 5.64
N GLU A 86 -1.32 -1.57 6.04
CA GLU A 86 -2.65 -1.07 6.41
C GLU A 86 -2.58 -0.17 7.65
N GLU A 87 -1.83 -0.58 8.68
CA GLU A 87 -1.63 0.25 9.87
C GLU A 87 -0.81 1.50 9.56
N ALA A 88 0.24 1.39 8.74
CA ALA A 88 1.01 2.55 8.28
C ALA A 88 0.12 3.54 7.50
N GLU A 89 -0.70 3.04 6.56
CA GLU A 89 -1.64 3.86 5.79
C GLU A 89 -2.63 4.58 6.71
N LYS A 90 -3.21 3.85 7.67
CA LYS A 90 -4.14 4.41 8.64
C LYS A 90 -3.51 5.53 9.47
N GLN A 91 -2.29 5.33 9.97
CA GLN A 91 -1.56 6.36 10.73
C GLN A 91 -1.21 7.56 9.85
N THR A 92 -0.75 7.36 8.62
CA THR A 92 -0.44 8.45 7.68
C THR A 92 -1.70 9.23 7.29
N ARG A 93 -2.83 8.56 7.06
CA ARG A 93 -4.13 9.21 6.79
C ARG A 93 -4.64 10.01 7.99
N ALA A 94 -4.37 9.56 9.22
CA ALA A 94 -4.72 10.34 10.40
C ALA A 94 -4.04 11.71 10.42
N LEU A 95 -2.82 11.83 9.86
CA LEU A 95 -2.11 13.11 9.72
C LEU A 95 -2.77 14.08 8.73
N LEU A 96 -3.61 13.57 7.81
CA LEU A 96 -4.39 14.42 6.89
C LEU A 96 -5.62 15.04 7.54
N THR A 97 -5.99 14.61 8.75
CA THR A 97 -7.11 15.22 9.48
C THR A 97 -6.68 16.61 9.90
N PRO A 98 -7.29 17.68 9.39
CA PRO A 98 -6.80 19.01 9.67
C PRO A 98 -7.02 19.37 11.13
N GLN A 99 -5.93 19.59 11.86
CA GLN A 99 -5.95 20.26 13.16
C GLN A 99 -5.66 21.73 12.93
N PHE A 100 -6.56 22.43 12.23
CA PHE A 100 -6.43 23.87 12.12
C PHE A 100 -6.78 24.51 13.45
N GLU A 101 -5.96 25.44 13.91
CA GLU A 101 -6.31 26.28 15.05
C GLU A 101 -7.60 27.04 14.73
N GLU A 102 -8.55 26.99 15.65
CA GLU A 102 -9.75 27.80 15.52
C GLU A 102 -9.39 29.27 15.74
N LEU A 103 -10.01 30.15 14.95
CA LEU A 103 -10.01 31.56 15.27
C LEU A 103 -10.67 31.76 16.63
N ASN A 104 -10.13 32.67 17.45
CA ASN A 104 -10.85 33.11 18.64
C ASN A 104 -12.18 33.78 18.24
N GLU A 105 -13.10 33.92 19.19
CA GLU A 105 -14.46 34.38 18.91
C GLU A 105 -14.51 35.77 18.24
N ALA A 106 -13.67 36.71 18.67
CA ALA A 106 -13.62 38.05 18.11
C ALA A 106 -13.11 38.04 16.65
N ASP A 107 -12.02 37.32 16.37
CA ASP A 107 -11.46 37.18 15.03
C ASP A 107 -12.42 36.42 14.10
N ARG A 108 -13.17 35.45 14.63
CA ARG A 108 -14.20 34.74 13.87
C ARG A 108 -15.33 35.67 13.44
N ILE A 109 -15.86 36.49 14.35
CA ILE A 109 -16.91 37.46 14.04
C ILE A 109 -16.45 38.45 12.96
N LEU A 110 -15.23 38.98 13.10
CA LEU A 110 -14.66 39.90 12.11
C LEU A 110 -14.48 39.22 10.75
N TYR A 111 -13.95 38.00 10.73
CA TYR A 111 -13.80 37.20 9.52
C TYR A 111 -15.14 36.97 8.81
N ASP A 112 -16.15 36.49 9.54
CA ASP A 112 -17.45 36.16 8.96
C ASP A 112 -18.15 37.42 8.41
N ALA A 113 -18.04 38.56 9.10
CA ALA A 113 -18.55 39.84 8.63
C ALA A 113 -17.85 40.33 7.36
N GLU A 114 -16.52 40.25 7.31
CA GLU A 114 -15.73 40.70 6.16
C GLU A 114 -15.95 39.80 4.93
N ILE A 115 -15.99 38.47 5.11
CA ILE A 115 -16.33 37.51 4.05
C ILE A 115 -17.75 37.76 3.54
N SER A 116 -18.74 37.95 4.41
CA SER A 116 -20.13 38.22 4.00
C SER A 116 -20.24 39.52 3.18
N SER A 117 -19.53 40.57 3.61
CA SER A 117 -19.43 41.83 2.86
C SER A 117 -18.82 41.63 1.47
N LEU A 118 -17.72 40.87 1.39
CA LEU A 118 -17.04 40.60 0.12
C LEU A 118 -17.86 39.71 -0.82
N LYS A 119 -18.57 38.71 -0.31
CA LYS A 119 -19.51 37.89 -1.10
C LYS A 119 -20.60 38.76 -1.73
N THR A 120 -21.19 39.65 -0.94
CA THR A 120 -22.21 40.59 -1.40
C THR A 120 -21.66 41.53 -2.48
N LYS A 121 -20.49 42.12 -2.26
CA LYS A 121 -19.83 43.01 -3.24
C LYS A 121 -19.46 42.31 -4.54
N MET A 122 -19.04 41.04 -4.46
CA MET A 122 -18.74 40.22 -5.63
C MET A 122 -20.00 39.94 -6.46
N LEU A 123 -21.12 39.58 -5.81
CA LEU A 123 -22.40 39.32 -6.50
C LEU A 123 -22.98 40.57 -7.16
N LEU A 124 -22.81 41.74 -6.55
CA LEU A 124 -23.29 43.03 -7.04
C LEU A 124 -22.26 43.78 -7.89
N ALA A 125 -21.16 43.13 -8.28
CA ALA A 125 -20.09 43.77 -9.02
C ALA A 125 -20.57 44.21 -10.42
N PRO A 126 -20.21 45.43 -10.87
CA PRO A 126 -20.68 45.97 -12.15
C PRO A 126 -20.03 45.29 -13.37
N ASN A 127 -18.93 44.56 -13.17
CA ASN A 127 -18.24 43.82 -14.21
C ASN A 127 -17.40 42.68 -13.61
N GLN A 128 -16.94 41.78 -14.49
CA GLN A 128 -16.18 40.58 -14.11
C GLN A 128 -14.84 40.89 -13.45
N GLN A 129 -14.19 42.01 -13.80
CA GLN A 129 -12.90 42.37 -13.22
C GLN A 129 -13.04 42.83 -11.77
N THR A 130 -14.07 43.62 -11.46
CA THR A 130 -14.39 44.00 -10.07
C THR A 130 -14.82 42.78 -9.25
N ALA A 131 -15.57 41.85 -9.84
CA ALA A 131 -15.92 40.59 -9.16
C ALA A 131 -14.67 39.77 -8.79
N ILE A 132 -13.71 39.64 -9.71
CA ILE A 132 -12.44 38.95 -9.50
C ILE A 132 -11.62 39.62 -8.38
N GLN A 133 -11.55 40.95 -8.33
CA GLN A 133 -10.85 41.66 -7.24
C GLN A 133 -11.46 41.39 -5.85
N HIS A 134 -12.79 41.29 -5.76
CA HIS A 134 -13.45 40.91 -4.51
C HIS A 134 -13.18 39.45 -4.15
N LEU A 135 -13.14 38.56 -5.13
CA LEU A 135 -12.78 37.16 -4.95
C LEU A 135 -11.33 37.00 -4.48
N GLU A 136 -10.38 37.76 -5.04
CA GLU A 136 -8.99 37.82 -4.59
C GLU A 136 -8.90 38.22 -3.13
N LYS A 137 -9.62 39.28 -2.72
CA LYS A 137 -9.65 39.72 -1.31
C LYS A 137 -10.22 38.66 -0.37
N MET A 138 -11.26 37.93 -0.78
CA MET A 138 -11.78 36.80 0.00
C MET A 138 -10.72 35.72 0.18
N VAL A 139 -10.00 35.39 -0.90
CA VAL A 139 -8.92 34.39 -0.88
C VAL A 139 -7.76 34.85 0.01
N GLU A 140 -7.33 36.11 -0.08
CA GLU A 140 -6.30 36.69 0.78
C GLU A 140 -6.65 36.59 2.25
N LEU A 141 -7.90 36.91 2.61
CA LEU A 141 -8.36 36.87 4.00
C LEU A 141 -8.45 35.43 4.51
N ALA A 142 -9.09 34.55 3.75
CA ALA A 142 -9.29 33.16 4.16
C ALA A 142 -8.00 32.34 4.19
N SER A 143 -7.00 32.67 3.36
CA SER A 143 -5.73 31.94 3.32
C SER A 143 -4.83 32.17 4.54
N LYS A 144 -5.21 33.09 5.45
CA LYS A 144 -4.45 33.35 6.69
C LYS A 144 -4.63 32.26 7.76
N ASN A 145 -5.71 31.48 7.68
CA ASN A 145 -5.99 30.37 8.59
C ASN A 145 -6.49 29.17 7.77
N GLY A 146 -5.99 27.97 8.08
CA GLY A 146 -6.30 26.79 7.27
C GLY A 146 -7.77 26.34 7.35
N LYS A 147 -8.45 26.58 8.49
CA LYS A 147 -9.88 26.30 8.66
C LYS A 147 -10.70 27.21 7.74
N THR A 148 -10.42 28.51 7.76
CA THR A 148 -11.11 29.48 6.89
C THR A 148 -10.80 29.25 5.42
N ALA A 149 -9.58 28.86 5.08
CA ALA A 149 -9.21 28.51 3.70
C ALA A 149 -10.02 27.29 3.22
N HIS A 150 -10.15 26.26 4.05
CA HIS A 150 -10.94 25.06 3.76
C HIS A 150 -12.44 25.38 3.61
N GLU A 151 -13.00 26.18 4.52
CA GLU A 151 -14.40 26.65 4.45
C GLU A 151 -14.67 27.43 3.14
N LEU A 152 -13.72 28.27 2.70
CA LEU A 152 -13.90 29.08 1.49
C LEU A 152 -13.78 28.26 0.20
N GLN A 153 -13.09 27.12 0.19
CA GLN A 153 -12.92 26.29 -1.03
C GLN A 153 -14.24 25.86 -1.67
N GLY A 154 -15.22 25.48 -0.86
CA GLY A 154 -16.53 25.06 -1.36
C GLY A 154 -17.24 26.21 -2.08
N TYR A 155 -17.25 27.39 -1.47
CA TYR A 155 -17.79 28.61 -2.08
C TYR A 155 -17.03 29.02 -3.35
N PHE A 156 -15.69 29.02 -3.29
CA PHE A 156 -14.83 29.38 -4.41
C PHE A 156 -15.08 28.47 -5.61
N THR A 157 -15.21 27.16 -5.40
CA THR A 157 -15.49 26.19 -6.46
C THR A 157 -16.84 26.46 -7.14
N GLY A 158 -17.89 26.80 -6.38
CA GLY A 158 -19.18 27.21 -6.95
C GLY A 158 -19.06 28.47 -7.82
N GLN A 159 -18.30 29.46 -7.36
CA GLN A 159 -18.07 30.70 -8.10
C GLN A 159 -17.21 30.52 -9.35
N LEU A 160 -16.26 29.57 -9.34
CA LEU A 160 -15.52 29.19 -10.55
C LEU A 160 -16.49 28.73 -11.65
N VAL A 161 -17.45 27.86 -11.33
CA VAL A 161 -18.41 27.33 -12.31
C VAL A 161 -19.24 28.47 -12.92
N GLU A 162 -19.68 29.44 -12.11
CA GLU A 162 -20.44 30.58 -12.60
C GLU A 162 -19.62 31.54 -13.47
N LEU A 163 -18.39 31.87 -13.06
CA LEU A 163 -17.51 32.80 -13.77
C LEU A 163 -16.95 32.19 -15.07
N VAL A 164 -16.74 30.87 -15.09
CA VAL A 164 -16.31 30.12 -16.28
C VAL A 164 -17.48 29.93 -17.25
N GLY A 165 -18.68 29.64 -16.75
CA GLY A 165 -19.87 29.39 -17.59
C GLY A 165 -20.48 30.64 -18.24
N LYS A 166 -20.19 31.85 -17.71
CA LYS A 166 -20.70 33.13 -18.21
C LYS A 166 -19.69 33.94 -19.05
N GLY A 167 -18.46 33.44 -19.26
CA GLY A 167 -17.33 34.28 -19.68
C GLY A 167 -16.89 34.15 -21.14
N ASP A 168 -17.13 35.19 -21.95
CA ASP A 168 -16.47 35.39 -23.26
C ASP A 168 -14.94 35.66 -23.12
N ASN A 169 -14.47 35.97 -21.89
CA ASN A 169 -13.10 36.39 -21.58
C ASN A 169 -12.28 35.35 -20.78
N LEU A 170 -12.72 34.09 -20.82
CA LEU A 170 -12.14 32.96 -20.08
C LEU A 170 -10.61 32.83 -20.15
N PRO A 171 -9.96 33.00 -21.32
CA PRO A 171 -8.51 32.84 -21.43
C PRO A 171 -7.72 33.84 -20.56
N HIS A 172 -8.29 35.02 -20.30
CA HIS A 172 -7.61 36.09 -19.55
C HIS A 172 -7.79 35.93 -18.04
N ILE A 173 -8.91 35.37 -17.59
CA ILE A 173 -9.24 35.24 -16.17
C ILE A 173 -8.80 33.91 -15.54
N ARG A 174 -8.65 32.86 -16.35
CA ARG A 174 -8.28 31.52 -15.90
C ARG A 174 -7.00 31.48 -15.06
N PRO A 175 -5.90 32.18 -15.40
CA PRO A 175 -4.67 32.16 -14.60
C PRO A 175 -4.88 32.69 -13.18
N ALA A 176 -5.64 33.78 -13.03
CA ALA A 176 -5.93 34.37 -11.72
C ALA A 176 -6.77 33.43 -10.85
N LEU A 177 -7.81 32.83 -11.44
CA LEU A 177 -8.67 31.85 -10.77
C LEU A 177 -7.89 30.60 -10.34
N LEU A 178 -6.97 30.11 -11.17
CA LEU A 178 -6.08 29.00 -10.82
C LEU A 178 -5.14 29.37 -9.66
N GLY A 179 -4.54 30.57 -9.69
CA GLY A 179 -3.68 31.05 -8.61
C GLY A 179 -4.40 31.14 -7.27
N MET A 180 -5.63 31.68 -7.28
CA MET A 180 -6.49 31.73 -6.09
C MET A 180 -6.85 30.34 -5.57
N SER A 181 -7.25 29.42 -6.46
CA SER A 181 -7.54 28.04 -6.10
C SER A 181 -6.35 27.35 -5.43
N GLN A 182 -5.15 27.53 -6.00
CA GLN A 182 -3.91 26.97 -5.47
C GLN A 182 -3.55 27.58 -4.12
N LYS A 183 -3.79 28.88 -3.93
CA LYS A 183 -3.53 29.57 -2.68
C LYS A 183 -4.43 29.03 -1.55
N LEU A 184 -5.73 28.90 -1.80
CA LEU A 184 -6.66 28.27 -0.85
C LEU A 184 -6.29 26.82 -0.58
N ALA A 185 -5.96 26.04 -1.61
CA ALA A 185 -5.49 24.66 -1.47
C ALA A 185 -4.30 24.56 -0.53
N LYS A 186 -3.25 25.34 -0.77
CA LYS A 186 -2.04 25.35 0.08
C LYS A 186 -2.32 25.80 1.51
N ALA A 187 -3.16 26.82 1.71
CA ALA A 187 -3.50 27.28 3.06
C ALA A 187 -4.35 26.24 3.84
N SER A 188 -5.20 25.50 3.13
CA SER A 188 -6.02 24.40 3.69
C SER A 188 -5.28 23.05 3.78
N GLN A 189 -3.97 23.02 3.56
CA GLN A 189 -3.19 21.81 3.72
C GLN A 189 -2.67 21.72 5.16
N VAL A 190 -2.61 20.50 5.68
CA VAL A 190 -1.88 20.22 6.92
C VAL A 190 -0.38 20.49 6.73
N PRO A 191 0.36 20.83 7.80
CA PRO A 191 1.82 20.90 7.74
C PRO A 191 2.39 19.60 7.14
N ASN A 192 3.39 19.74 6.26
CA ASN A 192 4.03 18.61 5.58
C ASN A 192 3.09 17.74 4.71
N PHE A 193 2.04 18.33 4.14
CA PHE A 193 1.10 17.62 3.24
C PHE A 193 1.80 16.85 2.11
N ASP A 194 2.77 17.46 1.43
CA ASP A 194 3.50 16.79 0.35
C ASP A 194 4.30 15.58 0.85
N GLY A 195 4.86 15.65 2.06
CA GLY A 195 5.52 14.52 2.70
C GLY A 195 4.56 13.40 3.06
N ILE A 196 3.37 13.74 3.59
CA ILE A 196 2.30 12.77 3.90
C ILE A 196 1.81 12.09 2.60
N LYS A 197 1.62 12.86 1.53
CA LYS A 197 1.26 12.31 0.22
C LYS A 197 2.34 11.37 -0.31
N GLY A 198 3.61 11.77 -0.25
CA GLY A 198 4.73 10.90 -0.66
C GLY A 198 4.80 9.59 0.13
N GLN A 199 4.47 9.62 1.43
CA GLN A 199 4.36 8.40 2.24
C GLN A 199 3.21 7.50 1.78
N LEU A 200 2.02 8.05 1.50
CA LEU A 200 0.89 7.28 0.98
C LEU A 200 1.20 6.67 -0.38
N ASP A 201 1.84 7.43 -1.27
CA ASP A 201 2.28 6.94 -2.58
C ASP A 201 3.29 5.80 -2.43
N SER A 202 4.25 5.92 -1.50
CA SER A 202 5.21 4.85 -1.20
C SER A 202 4.53 3.59 -0.67
N ILE A 203 3.56 3.72 0.25
CA ILE A 203 2.78 2.59 0.77
C ILE A 203 1.99 1.91 -0.36
N SER A 204 1.41 2.70 -1.27
CA SER A 204 0.68 2.16 -2.43
C SER A 204 1.60 1.40 -3.38
N GLN A 205 2.78 1.94 -3.69
CA GLN A 205 3.78 1.26 -4.51
C GLN A 205 4.22 -0.06 -3.87
N MET A 206 4.51 -0.03 -2.57
CA MET A 206 4.86 -1.22 -1.79
C MET A 206 3.77 -2.29 -1.84
N ARG A 207 2.50 -1.93 -1.69
CA ARG A 207 1.38 -2.87 -1.75
C ARG A 207 1.33 -3.66 -3.07
N SER A 208 1.71 -3.02 -4.19
CA SER A 208 1.79 -3.67 -5.50
C SER A 208 3.10 -4.44 -5.77
N ALA A 209 4.07 -4.37 -4.85
CA ALA A 209 5.39 -4.93 -5.09
C ALA A 209 5.39 -6.46 -5.04
N SER A 210 6.19 -7.06 -5.93
CA SER A 210 6.47 -8.50 -5.94
C SER A 210 7.57 -8.86 -4.94
N PHE A 211 7.44 -10.02 -4.30
CA PHE A 211 8.40 -10.52 -3.32
C PHE A 211 9.52 -11.32 -4.00
N ALA A 212 9.18 -12.04 -5.07
CA ALA A 212 10.13 -12.78 -5.89
C ALA A 212 10.08 -12.28 -7.32
N VAL A 213 11.22 -11.80 -7.82
CA VAL A 213 11.43 -11.35 -9.20
C VAL A 213 12.82 -11.80 -9.67
N GLY A 214 12.99 -11.92 -10.98
CA GLY A 214 14.29 -12.27 -11.59
C GLY A 214 14.87 -13.56 -11.01
N GLN A 215 16.12 -13.50 -10.55
CA GLN A 215 16.87 -14.66 -10.05
C GLN A 215 16.17 -15.40 -8.90
N VAL A 216 15.46 -14.69 -8.01
CA VAL A 216 14.74 -15.33 -6.89
C VAL A 216 13.59 -16.18 -7.44
N GLN A 217 12.82 -15.66 -8.39
CA GLN A 217 11.72 -16.39 -9.01
C GLN A 217 12.23 -17.57 -9.86
N THR A 218 13.36 -17.39 -10.56
CA THR A 218 14.04 -18.47 -11.29
C THR A 218 14.45 -19.59 -10.34
N ALA A 219 15.12 -19.25 -9.23
CA ALA A 219 15.56 -20.23 -8.25
C ALA A 219 14.38 -21.03 -7.65
N ILE A 220 13.27 -20.36 -7.35
CA ILE A 220 12.04 -21.02 -6.89
C ILE A 220 11.52 -21.98 -7.96
N THR A 221 11.42 -21.51 -9.20
CA THR A 221 10.88 -22.30 -10.33
C THR A 221 11.71 -23.55 -10.60
N GLU A 222 13.04 -23.42 -10.62
CA GLU A 222 13.95 -24.52 -10.93
C GLU A 222 14.01 -25.57 -9.81
N ASN A 223 13.99 -25.14 -8.55
CA ASN A 223 14.18 -26.04 -7.42
C ASN A 223 12.87 -26.63 -6.88
N LEU A 224 11.83 -25.80 -6.74
CA LEU A 224 10.52 -26.21 -6.20
C LEU A 224 9.53 -26.60 -7.29
N GLY A 225 9.67 -26.04 -8.49
CA GLY A 225 8.85 -26.33 -9.65
C GLY A 225 8.02 -25.14 -10.13
N HIS A 226 7.40 -25.30 -11.31
CA HIS A 226 6.63 -24.24 -11.97
C HIS A 226 5.46 -23.72 -11.13
N VAL A 227 4.78 -24.59 -10.37
CA VAL A 227 3.68 -24.19 -9.48
C VAL A 227 4.17 -23.19 -8.44
N ALA A 228 5.28 -23.49 -7.73
CA ALA A 228 5.85 -22.57 -6.74
C ALA A 228 6.23 -21.21 -7.37
N GLY A 229 6.84 -21.23 -8.55
CA GLY A 229 7.24 -20.01 -9.28
C GLY A 229 6.08 -19.17 -9.79
N GLN A 230 4.95 -19.80 -10.13
CA GLN A 230 3.72 -19.12 -10.55
C GLN A 230 3.02 -18.44 -9.37
N TYR A 231 2.94 -19.10 -8.23
CA TYR A 231 2.15 -18.64 -7.08
C TYR A 231 2.96 -17.88 -6.01
N VAL A 232 4.29 -17.80 -6.08
CA VAL A 232 5.10 -17.14 -5.03
C VAL A 232 4.66 -15.71 -4.70
N ASN A 233 4.23 -14.94 -5.70
CA ASN A 233 3.81 -13.56 -5.49
C ASN A 233 2.33 -13.44 -5.09
N GLU A 234 1.54 -14.50 -5.27
CA GLU A 234 0.11 -14.60 -4.95
C GLU A 234 -0.21 -15.94 -4.25
N PRO A 235 0.43 -16.23 -3.10
CA PRO A 235 0.41 -17.57 -2.51
C PRO A 235 -0.97 -18.01 -2.05
N ALA A 236 -1.87 -17.07 -1.72
CA ALA A 236 -3.26 -17.40 -1.38
C ALA A 236 -4.00 -18.12 -2.52
N LYS A 237 -3.76 -17.72 -3.78
CA LYS A 237 -4.41 -18.34 -4.94
C LYS A 237 -4.01 -19.80 -5.12
N TYR A 238 -2.79 -20.18 -4.73
CA TYR A 238 -2.40 -21.60 -4.75
C TYR A 238 -3.32 -22.45 -3.88
N PHE A 239 -3.66 -21.97 -2.68
CA PHE A 239 -4.55 -22.71 -1.76
C PHE A 239 -6.01 -22.71 -2.22
N GLU A 240 -6.39 -21.77 -3.08
CA GLU A 240 -7.70 -21.76 -3.75
C GLU A 240 -7.71 -22.73 -4.93
N ASP A 241 -6.73 -22.64 -5.82
CA ASP A 241 -6.65 -23.42 -7.07
C ASP A 241 -6.22 -24.88 -6.85
N HIS A 242 -5.50 -25.18 -5.76
CA HIS A 242 -4.95 -26.49 -5.43
C HIS A 242 -5.42 -27.01 -4.05
N ALA A 243 -6.64 -26.65 -3.63
CA ALA A 243 -7.19 -26.98 -2.32
C ALA A 243 -7.08 -28.47 -1.95
N ASP A 244 -7.40 -29.38 -2.88
CA ASP A 244 -7.31 -30.84 -2.67
C ASP A 244 -5.87 -31.29 -2.40
N THR A 245 -4.93 -30.74 -3.16
CA THR A 245 -3.50 -31.03 -3.01
C THR A 245 -2.94 -30.47 -1.71
N ALA A 246 -3.31 -29.24 -1.36
CA ALA A 246 -2.92 -28.62 -0.10
C ALA A 246 -3.43 -29.44 1.09
N THR A 247 -4.70 -29.83 1.09
CA THR A 247 -5.32 -30.66 2.15
C THR A 247 -4.62 -32.01 2.30
N LEU A 248 -4.26 -32.66 1.18
CA LEU A 248 -3.53 -33.92 1.20
C LEU A 248 -2.15 -33.76 1.85
N VAL A 249 -1.41 -32.71 1.49
CA VAL A 249 -0.09 -32.43 2.04
C VAL A 249 -0.18 -32.07 3.53
N GLU A 250 -1.13 -31.23 3.93
CA GLU A 250 -1.38 -30.87 5.34
C GLU A 250 -1.62 -32.12 6.19
N LYS A 251 -2.47 -33.05 5.70
CA LYS A 251 -2.75 -34.31 6.40
C LYS A 251 -1.49 -35.19 6.52
N LYS A 252 -0.63 -35.22 5.50
CA LYS A 252 0.65 -35.94 5.56
C LYS A 252 1.60 -35.32 6.58
N ILE A 253 1.69 -33.99 6.63
CA ILE A 253 2.48 -33.24 7.63
C ILE A 253 1.94 -33.52 9.05
N GLU A 254 0.62 -33.46 9.25
CA GLU A 254 -0.01 -33.76 10.54
C GLU A 254 0.27 -35.19 11.00
N ASN A 255 0.13 -36.17 10.10
CA ASN A 255 0.39 -37.57 10.39
C ASN A 255 1.88 -37.84 10.71
N HIS A 256 2.79 -37.18 10.01
CA HIS A 256 4.22 -37.24 10.34
C HIS A 256 4.48 -36.70 11.73
N ASN A 257 3.95 -35.51 12.05
CA ASN A 257 4.15 -34.87 13.35
C ASN A 257 3.53 -35.67 14.51
N ARG A 258 2.39 -36.33 14.29
CA ARG A 258 1.68 -37.09 15.33
C ARG A 258 2.20 -38.51 15.52
N PHE A 259 2.58 -39.18 14.44
CA PHE A 259 2.81 -40.63 14.44
C PHE A 259 4.17 -41.05 13.87
N GLY A 260 4.98 -40.10 13.37
CA GLY A 260 6.29 -40.38 12.78
C GLY A 260 6.24 -41.08 11.41
N HIS A 261 5.09 -41.06 10.72
CA HIS A 261 4.95 -41.63 9.37
C HIS A 261 5.88 -40.95 8.38
N ASP A 262 6.42 -41.69 7.39
CA ASP A 262 7.25 -41.09 6.34
C ASP A 262 6.44 -40.03 5.56
N LEU A 263 6.90 -38.78 5.64
CA LEU A 263 6.28 -37.61 5.01
C LEU A 263 6.18 -37.73 3.49
N PHE A 264 7.03 -38.58 2.89
CA PHE A 264 7.13 -38.78 1.44
C PHE A 264 6.64 -40.16 0.99
N SER A 265 5.93 -40.89 1.87
CA SER A 265 5.26 -42.14 1.52
C SER A 265 4.07 -41.90 0.58
N GLU A 266 3.63 -42.97 -0.10
CA GLU A 266 2.46 -42.96 -0.99
C GLU A 266 1.18 -42.61 -0.24
#